data_AF-A0A523FT09-F1
#
_entry.id   AF-A0A523FT09-F1
#
_cell.length_a   1.000
_cell.length_b   1.000
_cell.length_c   1.000
_cell.angle_alpha   90.00
_cell.angle_beta   90.00
_cell.angle_gamma   90.00
#
_symmetry.space_group_name_H-M   'P 1'
#
loop_
_entity.id
_entity.type
_entity.pdbx_description
1 polymer ?
#
loop_
_entity_poly.entity_id
_entity_poly.type
_entity_poly.pdbx_seq_one_letter_code
_entity_poly.pdbx_strand_id
1 'polypeptide(L)'
;GVMAYIPFVGALFTLVLALLVGVGQFGMDPGALGLIALVYVAVQLLEGMVLTPRLIGSHVRLHPVWVLFAIFAGGEILGFVGVLIAIPVAAVVGVLVRFFVERYLKSHWHKGGRRKKRRRPRAR
;
A
#
# COMPACT_ATOMS: atom_id res chain seq x y z
N GLY A 1 -11.80 0.32 11.65
CA GLY A 1 -12.30 0.49 10.27
C GLY A 1 -12.97 1.83 10.01
N VAL A 2 -12.44 2.94 10.54
CA VAL A 2 -12.92 4.31 10.18
C VAL A 2 -11.82 5.08 9.45
N MET A 3 -10.56 4.91 9.86
CA MET A 3 -9.39 5.52 9.21
C MET A 3 -9.13 5.02 7.78
N ALA A 4 -9.68 3.86 7.37
CA ALA A 4 -9.56 3.36 6.01
C ALA A 4 -10.53 4.06 5.03
N TYR A 5 -11.56 4.75 5.54
CA TYR A 5 -12.63 5.31 4.73
C TYR A 5 -12.41 6.78 4.36
N ILE A 6 -11.54 7.48 5.10
CA ILE A 6 -11.19 8.87 4.80
C ILE A 6 -9.67 9.00 4.75
N PRO A 7 -9.03 8.54 3.66
CA PRO A 7 -7.72 9.05 3.32
C PRO A 7 -7.78 10.58 3.34
N PHE A 8 -6.68 11.22 3.76
CA PHE A 8 -6.54 12.68 3.89
C PHE A 8 -7.08 13.35 5.16
N VAL A 9 -7.92 12.70 5.99
CA VAL A 9 -8.37 13.32 7.27
C VAL A 9 -7.20 13.56 8.22
N GLY A 10 -6.27 12.61 8.32
CA GLY A 10 -5.07 12.77 9.12
C GLY A 10 -4.25 13.99 8.67
N ALA A 11 -4.00 14.12 7.37
CA ALA A 11 -3.23 15.22 6.79
C ALA A 11 -3.91 16.59 6.99
N LEU A 12 -5.24 16.66 6.80
CA LEU A 12 -6.00 17.87 7.07
C LEU A 12 -5.93 18.25 8.56
N PHE A 13 -6.08 17.27 9.45
CA PHE A 13 -6.03 17.50 10.89
C PHE A 13 -4.65 17.99 11.34
N THR A 14 -3.58 17.38 10.85
CA THR A 14 -2.21 17.81 11.15
C THR A 14 -1.88 19.18 10.58
N LEU A 15 -2.36 19.52 9.38
CA LEU A 15 -2.20 20.86 8.82
C LEU A 15 -2.92 21.92 9.65
N VAL A 16 -4.18 21.67 10.02
CA VAL A 16 -4.96 22.60 10.86
C VAL A 16 -4.28 22.79 12.22
N LEU A 17 -3.82 21.72 12.85
CA LEU A 17 -3.07 21.82 14.10
C LEU A 17 -1.78 22.62 13.95
N ALA A 18 -1.00 22.36 12.90
CA ALA A 18 0.24 23.10 12.65
C ALA A 18 -0.02 24.61 12.46
N LEU A 19 -1.09 24.97 11.73
CA LEU A 19 -1.49 26.35 11.54
C LEU A 19 -2.02 26.99 12.81
N LEU A 20 -2.82 26.29 13.62
CA LEU A 20 -3.30 26.80 14.91
C LEU A 20 -2.16 27.08 15.88
N VAL A 21 -1.18 26.18 15.96
CA VAL A 21 0.04 26.40 16.76
C VAL A 21 0.84 27.57 16.20
N GLY A 22 0.97 27.66 14.86
CA GLY A 22 1.61 28.77 14.19
C GLY A 22 0.97 30.13 14.55
N VAL A 23 -0.36 30.20 14.51
CA VAL A 23 -1.11 31.40 14.92
C VAL A 23 -0.90 31.68 16.41
N GLY A 24 -0.88 30.66 17.26
CA GLY A 24 -0.64 30.82 18.70
C GLY A 24 0.77 31.33 19.04
N GLN A 25 1.77 31.05 18.21
CA GLN A 25 3.17 31.44 18.44
C GLN A 25 3.56 32.75 17.74
N PHE A 26 3.13 32.92 16.48
CA PHE A 26 3.57 34.01 15.60
C PHE A 26 2.43 34.98 15.23
N GLY A 27 1.21 34.72 15.69
CA GLY A 27 0.03 35.52 15.35
C GLY A 27 -0.44 35.29 13.91
N MET A 28 -1.21 36.23 13.38
CA MET A 28 -1.68 36.21 11.98
C MET A 28 -0.65 36.76 11.00
N ASP A 29 0.65 36.49 11.23
CA ASP A 29 1.70 36.87 10.28
C ASP A 29 1.66 35.97 9.03
N PRO A 30 1.39 36.51 7.83
CA PRO A 30 1.33 35.71 6.61
C PRO A 30 2.66 35.03 6.26
N GLY A 31 3.80 35.64 6.64
CA GLY A 31 5.12 35.08 6.38
C GLY A 31 5.37 33.80 7.17
N ALA A 32 5.14 33.83 8.49
CA ALA A 32 5.26 32.67 9.37
C ALA A 32 4.29 31.54 8.97
N LEU A 33 3.02 31.86 8.73
CA LEU A 33 2.02 30.85 8.35
C LEU A 33 2.31 30.24 6.96
N GLY A 34 2.78 31.05 6.01
CA GLY A 34 3.21 30.60 4.70
C GLY A 34 4.39 29.63 4.78
N LEU A 35 5.38 29.92 5.62
CA LEU A 35 6.53 29.02 5.84
C LEU A 35 6.12 27.69 6.47
N ILE A 36 5.23 27.72 7.48
CA ILE A 36 4.70 26.51 8.12
C ILE A 36 3.97 25.63 7.08
N ALA A 37 3.08 26.23 6.28
CA ALA A 37 2.35 25.52 5.24
C ALA A 37 3.30 24.94 4.17
N LEU A 38 4.33 25.69 3.76
CA LEU A 38 5.32 25.24 2.78
C LEU A 38 6.10 24.02 3.29
N VAL A 39 6.61 24.08 4.51
CA VAL A 39 7.34 22.96 5.13
C VAL A 39 6.43 21.76 5.29
N TYR A 40 5.18 21.97 5.72
CA TYR A 40 4.18 20.91 5.83
C TYR A 40 3.97 20.19 4.49
N VAL A 41 3.76 20.93 3.41
CA VAL A 41 3.57 20.37 2.07
C VAL A 41 4.83 19.63 1.61
N ALA A 42 6.02 20.17 1.84
CA ALA A 42 7.27 19.51 1.50
C ALA A 42 7.42 18.16 2.22
N VAL A 43 7.08 18.10 3.51
CA VAL A 43 7.06 16.85 4.28
C VAL A 43 6.02 15.89 3.71
N GLN A 44 4.80 16.34 3.43
CA GLN A 44 3.74 15.49 2.91
C GLN A 44 4.08 14.88 1.54
N LEU A 45 4.73 15.67 0.68
CA LEU A 45 5.23 15.20 -0.62
C LEU A 45 6.35 14.17 -0.44
N LEU A 46 7.29 14.40 0.48
CA LEU A 46 8.36 13.46 0.78
C LEU A 46 7.79 12.14 1.34
N GLU A 47 6.82 12.22 2.24
CA GLU A 47 6.11 11.06 2.77
C GLU A 47 5.38 10.28 1.69
N GLY A 48 4.63 10.95 0.82
CA GLY A 48 3.87 10.32 -0.25
C GLY A 48 4.74 9.72 -1.36
N MET A 49 5.77 10.45 -1.79
CA MET A 49 6.61 10.05 -2.93
C MET A 49 7.79 9.15 -2.57
N VAL A 50 8.31 9.23 -1.35
CA VAL A 50 9.54 8.51 -0.96
C VAL A 50 9.28 7.53 0.16
N LEU A 51 8.66 7.98 1.25
CA LEU A 51 8.52 7.19 2.46
C LEU A 51 7.52 6.05 2.27
N THR A 52 6.34 6.36 1.73
CA THR A 52 5.25 5.42 1.43
C THR A 52 5.72 4.29 0.50
N PRO A 53 6.34 4.52 -0.67
CA PRO A 53 6.80 3.43 -1.53
C PRO A 53 7.98 2.64 -0.96
N ARG A 54 8.84 3.26 -0.14
CA ARG A 54 9.92 2.54 0.55
C ARG A 54 9.40 1.65 1.68
N LEU A 55 8.41 2.11 2.44
CA LEU A 55 7.79 1.37 3.54
C LEU A 55 6.92 0.22 3.02
N ILE A 56 6.13 0.47 1.97
CA ILE A 56 5.22 -0.52 1.36
C ILE A 56 5.96 -1.32 0.26
N GLY A 57 7.28 -1.34 0.33
CA GLY A 57 8.19 -1.94 -0.64
C GLY A 57 7.71 -3.28 -1.18
N SER A 58 7.21 -3.23 -2.42
CA SER A 58 7.08 -4.35 -3.35
C SER A 58 6.19 -5.53 -2.96
N HIS A 59 4.95 -5.34 -2.48
CA HIS A 59 4.06 -6.49 -2.31
C HIS A 59 2.62 -6.27 -2.79
N VAL A 60 2.12 -7.36 -3.40
CA VAL A 60 0.77 -7.62 -3.89
C VAL A 60 0.52 -7.16 -5.35
N ARG A 61 1.15 -7.88 -6.29
CA ARG A 61 0.69 -7.97 -7.69
C ARG A 61 -0.61 -8.79 -7.74
N LEU A 62 -1.69 -8.29 -7.13
CA LEU A 62 -3.01 -8.82 -7.43
C LEU A 62 -3.35 -8.36 -8.85
N HIS A 63 -3.48 -9.33 -9.75
CA HIS A 63 -3.90 -9.03 -11.11
C HIS A 63 -5.26 -8.30 -11.04
N PRO A 64 -5.43 -7.11 -11.66
CA PRO A 64 -6.65 -6.29 -11.55
C PRO A 64 -7.94 -7.07 -11.81
N VAL A 65 -7.87 -8.11 -12.65
CA VAL A 65 -8.97 -9.04 -12.95
C VAL A 65 -9.55 -9.69 -11.69
N TRP A 66 -8.74 -10.08 -10.70
CA TRP A 66 -9.25 -10.71 -9.47
C TRP A 66 -10.07 -9.74 -8.62
N VAL A 67 -9.68 -8.46 -8.58
CA VAL A 67 -10.42 -7.42 -7.87
C VAL A 67 -11.76 -7.17 -8.56
N LEU A 68 -11.76 -7.10 -9.90
CA LEU A 68 -12.97 -6.94 -10.70
C LEU A 68 -13.95 -8.11 -10.47
N PHE A 69 -13.42 -9.34 -10.46
CA PHE A 69 -14.23 -10.54 -10.24
C PHE A 69 -14.85 -10.55 -8.84
N ALA A 70 -14.10 -10.13 -7.81
CA ALA A 70 -14.62 -10.03 -6.45
C ALA A 70 -15.69 -8.95 -6.31
N ILE A 71 -15.57 -7.82 -7.04
CA ILE A 71 -16.59 -6.76 -7.06
C ILE A 71 -17.88 -7.27 -7.70
N PHE A 72 -17.80 -7.95 -8.84
CA PHE A 72 -18.97 -8.52 -9.50
C PHE A 72 -19.62 -9.63 -8.69
N ALA A 73 -18.84 -10.60 -8.20
CA ALA A 73 -19.35 -11.69 -7.38
C ALA A 73 -19.93 -11.19 -6.04
N GLY A 74 -19.26 -10.24 -5.38
CA GLY A 74 -19.77 -9.61 -4.15
C GLY A 74 -21.04 -8.82 -4.42
N GLY A 75 -21.08 -8.08 -5.52
CA GLY A 75 -22.25 -7.32 -5.97
C GLY A 75 -23.46 -8.20 -6.26
N GLU A 76 -23.27 -9.40 -6.80
CA GLU A 76 -24.35 -10.34 -7.06
C GLU A 76 -24.89 -11.00 -5.78
N ILE A 77 -24.01 -11.40 -4.85
CA ILE A 77 -24.40 -12.16 -3.65
C ILE A 77 -25.00 -11.25 -2.57
N LEU A 78 -24.43 -10.06 -2.36
CA LEU A 78 -24.77 -9.16 -1.24
C LEU A 78 -25.19 -7.76 -1.71
N GLY A 79 -25.35 -7.54 -3.02
CA GLY A 79 -25.72 -6.24 -3.57
C GLY A 79 -24.65 -5.17 -3.33
N PHE A 80 -25.09 -3.95 -3.07
CA PHE A 80 -24.21 -2.81 -2.81
C PHE A 80 -23.23 -3.04 -1.65
N VAL A 81 -23.68 -3.71 -0.58
CA VAL A 81 -22.81 -4.03 0.57
C VAL A 81 -21.66 -4.94 0.15
N GLY A 82 -21.94 -5.91 -0.72
CA GLY A 82 -20.92 -6.80 -1.29
C GLY A 82 -19.86 -6.06 -2.10
N VAL A 83 -20.26 -5.04 -2.85
CA VAL A 83 -19.32 -4.16 -3.58
C VAL A 83 -18.42 -3.37 -2.62
N LEU A 84 -18.96 -2.83 -1.53
CA LEU A 84 -18.19 -2.07 -0.54
C LEU A 84 -17.09 -2.90 0.13
N ILE A 85 -17.38 -4.18 0.41
CA ILE A 85 -16.44 -5.07 1.09
C ILE A 85 -15.60 -5.91 0.12
N ALA A 86 -15.85 -5.84 -1.19
CA ALA A 86 -15.18 -6.67 -2.18
C ALA A 86 -13.65 -6.49 -2.18
N ILE A 87 -13.16 -5.26 -2.04
CA ILE A 87 -11.73 -4.94 -2.07
C ILE A 87 -10.95 -5.63 -0.92
N PRO A 88 -11.32 -5.45 0.38
CA PRO A 88 -10.62 -6.12 1.46
C PRO A 88 -10.74 -7.66 1.38
N VAL A 89 -11.90 -8.19 0.95
CA VAL A 89 -12.08 -9.64 0.77
C VAL A 89 -11.17 -10.16 -0.34
N ALA A 90 -11.11 -9.49 -1.49
CA ALA A 90 -10.23 -9.83 -2.59
C ALA A 90 -8.75 -9.82 -2.19
N ALA A 91 -8.35 -8.84 -1.36
CA ALA A 91 -7.00 -8.76 -0.83
C ALA A 91 -6.67 -9.96 0.07
N VAL A 92 -7.57 -10.33 0.99
CA VAL A 92 -7.39 -11.49 1.88
C VAL A 92 -7.30 -12.79 1.09
N VAL A 93 -8.26 -13.03 0.18
CA VAL A 93 -8.28 -14.23 -0.67
C VAL A 93 -7.01 -14.31 -1.53
N GLY A 94 -6.60 -13.18 -2.12
CA GLY A 94 -5.39 -13.08 -2.92
C GLY A 94 -4.12 -13.46 -2.15
N VAL A 95 -4.00 -13.02 -0.90
CA VAL A 95 -2.88 -13.38 -0.01
C VAL A 95 -2.93 -14.87 0.34
N LEU A 96 -4.10 -15.41 0.69
CA LEU A 96 -4.26 -16.82 1.03
C LEU A 96 -3.90 -17.73 -0.14
N VAL A 97 -4.45 -17.50 -1.33
CA VAL A 97 -4.16 -18.29 -2.53
C VAL A 97 -2.67 -18.29 -2.82
N ARG A 98 -2.03 -17.11 -2.79
CA ARG A 98 -0.58 -17.01 -2.98
C ARG A 98 0.20 -17.80 -1.94
N PHE A 99 -0.17 -17.70 -0.67
CA PHE A 99 0.47 -18.43 0.42
C PHE A 99 0.34 -19.96 0.23
N PHE A 100 -0.85 -20.45 -0.14
CA PHE A 100 -1.08 -21.87 -0.41
C PHE A 100 -0.31 -22.36 -1.64
N VAL A 101 -0.29 -21.59 -2.73
CA VAL A 101 0.47 -21.93 -3.95
C VAL A 101 1.97 -21.98 -3.68
N GLU A 102 2.53 -21.00 -2.97
CA GLU A 102 3.95 -21.00 -2.59
C GLU A 102 4.29 -22.21 -1.69
N ARG A 103 3.37 -22.59 -0.79
CA ARG A 103 3.53 -23.77 0.10
C ARG A 103 3.41 -25.08 -0.67
N TYR A 104 2.48 -25.17 -1.63
CA TYR A 104 2.30 -26.33 -2.50
C TYR A 104 3.50 -26.53 -3.44
N LEU A 105 4.06 -25.45 -3.99
CA LEU A 105 5.27 -25.53 -4.83
C LEU A 105 6.53 -25.90 -4.03
N LYS A 106 6.58 -25.59 -2.73
CA LYS A 106 7.69 -25.96 -1.82
C LYS A 106 7.56 -27.37 -1.23
N SER A 107 6.39 -28.01 -1.28
CA SER A 107 6.21 -29.38 -0.77
C SER A 107 6.83 -30.41 -1.72
N HIS A 108 8.13 -30.67 -1.53
CA HIS A 108 8.90 -31.90 -1.78
C HIS A 108 8.83 -32.68 -3.11
N TRP A 109 7.97 -32.38 -4.08
CA TRP A 109 7.83 -33.15 -5.33
C TRP A 109 8.24 -32.44 -6.63
N HIS A 110 8.73 -31.19 -6.57
CA HIS A 110 9.22 -30.49 -7.77
C HIS A 110 10.73 -30.24 -7.82
N LYS A 111 11.54 -31.15 -7.24
CA LYS A 111 12.98 -31.27 -7.57
C LYS A 111 13.17 -31.92 -8.95
N GLY A 112 12.52 -31.39 -9.97
CA GLY A 112 12.72 -31.75 -11.37
C GLY A 112 13.70 -30.80 -12.06
N GLY A 113 15.00 -31.05 -11.89
CA GLY A 113 15.98 -30.73 -12.93
C GLY A 113 16.37 -29.27 -13.17
N ARG A 114 17.11 -28.64 -12.25
CA ARG A 114 18.17 -27.69 -12.64
C ARG A 114 19.50 -28.12 -12.09
N ARG A 115 20.12 -29.08 -12.81
CA ARG A 115 21.55 -29.40 -12.69
C ARG A 115 22.33 -28.09 -12.69
N LYS A 116 22.98 -27.80 -11.58
CA LYS A 116 24.09 -26.84 -11.49
C LYS A 116 25.06 -27.15 -12.63
N LYS A 117 25.11 -26.29 -13.65
CA LYS A 117 26.19 -26.31 -14.63
C LYS A 117 27.43 -25.78 -13.90
N ARG A 118 28.15 -26.71 -13.25
CA ARG A 118 29.52 -26.49 -12.75
C ARG A 118 30.34 -25.93 -13.91
N ARG A 119 30.58 -24.61 -13.89
CA ARG A 119 31.65 -24.00 -14.70
C ARG A 119 32.96 -24.55 -14.15
N ARG A 120 33.57 -25.49 -14.87
CA ARG A 120 35.00 -25.80 -14.75
C ARG A 120 35.77 -24.61 -15.32
N PRO A 121 36.71 -23.98 -14.59
CA PRO A 121 37.80 -23.27 -15.21
C PRO A 121 38.70 -24.31 -15.87
N ARG A 122 38.90 -24.17 -17.19
CA ARG A 122 39.89 -24.91 -17.96
C ARG A 122 41.26 -24.64 -17.35
N ALA A 123 42.03 -25.71 -17.14
CA ALA A 123 43.47 -25.64 -16.96
C ALA A 123 44.15 -25.34 -18.30
N ARG A 124 45.33 -24.73 -18.18
CA ARG A 124 46.34 -24.34 -19.19
C ARG A 124 46.25 -22.90 -19.66
#